data_AF-A0A959SBA0-F1
#
_entry.id   AF-A0A959SBA0-F1
#
_cell.length_a   1.000
_cell.length_b   1.000
_cell.length_c   1.000
_cell.angle_alpha   90.00
_cell.angle_beta   90.00
_cell.angle_gamma   90.00
#
_symmetry.space_group_name_H-M   'P 1'
#
loop_
_entity.id
_entity.type
_entity.pdbx_description
1 polymer ?
#
loop_
_entity_poly.entity_id
_entity_poly.type
_entity_poly.pdbx_seq_one_letter_code
_entity_poly.pdbx_strand_id
1 'polypeptide(L)' 'HTVRVSSSTMDHGTPLLFDGLGRSVQGNWPDLVNGSLYIDVRDLPNGIYTIRILGEATQATGRFVKE' A
#
# COMPACT_ATOMS: atom_id res chain seq x y z
N HIS A 1 12.39 -3.02 6.83
CA HIS A 1 11.48 -4.10 6.43
C HIS A 1 10.66 -3.59 5.26
N THR A 2 10.62 -4.34 4.16
CA THR A 2 9.95 -3.93 2.91
C THR A 2 8.88 -4.96 2.59
N VAL A 3 7.64 -4.50 2.40
CA VAL A 3 6.54 -5.36 1.95
C VAL A 3 6.43 -5.25 0.43
N ARG A 4 6.38 -6.38 -0.27
CA ARG A 4 6.14 -6.45 -1.72
C ARG A 4 4.70 -6.88 -1.97
N VAL A 5 3.95 -6.07 -2.73
CA VAL A 5 2.61 -6.45 -3.24
C VAL A 5 2.67 -6.49 -4.76
N SER A 6 2.37 -7.65 -5.36
CA SER A 6 2.37 -7.84 -6.82
C SER A 6 0.94 -7.81 -7.36
N SER A 7 0.65 -7.02 -8.39
CA SER A 7 -0.63 -7.10 -9.13
C SER A 7 -0.41 -6.80 -10.61
N SER A 8 -1.10 -7.56 -11.46
CA SER A 8 -0.99 -7.54 -12.92
C SER A 8 -1.76 -6.41 -13.61
N THR A 9 -2.43 -5.53 -12.86
CA THR A 9 -3.27 -4.43 -13.38
C THR A 9 -2.74 -3.04 -13.00
N MET A 10 -1.50 -2.95 -12.52
CA MET A 10 -1.01 -1.81 -11.74
C MET A 10 -0.50 -0.59 -12.53
N ASP A 11 -0.51 -0.56 -13.87
CA ASP A 11 0.30 0.42 -14.62
C ASP A 11 -0.02 1.92 -14.38
N HIS A 12 -1.15 2.27 -13.74
CA HIS A 12 -1.57 3.67 -13.57
C HIS A 12 -2.26 4.02 -12.24
N GLY A 13 -2.07 3.23 -11.18
CA GLY A 13 -2.76 3.44 -9.91
C GLY A 13 -2.00 4.31 -8.92
N THR A 14 -2.68 5.24 -8.23
CA THR A 14 -2.11 5.93 -7.05
C THR A 14 -2.27 5.02 -5.83
N PRO A 15 -1.18 4.57 -5.20
CA PRO A 15 -1.28 3.76 -4.00
C PRO A 15 -1.48 4.65 -2.77
N LEU A 16 -2.36 4.19 -1.88
CA LEU A 16 -2.74 4.84 -0.64
C LEU A 16 -2.65 3.84 0.50
N LEU A 17 -2.07 4.26 1.63
CA LEU A 17 -1.94 3.45 2.84
C LEU A 17 -2.88 3.96 3.92
N PHE A 18 -3.58 3.03 4.58
CA PHE A 18 -4.49 3.30 5.69
C PHE A 18 -4.15 2.42 6.88
N ASP A 19 -4.28 2.96 8.10
CA ASP A 19 -4.14 2.20 9.34
C ASP A 19 -5.40 1.35 9.64
N GLY A 20 -5.37 0.60 10.75
CA GLY A 20 -6.47 -0.27 11.16
C GLY A 20 -7.75 0.46 11.54
N LEU A 21 -7.69 1.79 11.71
CA LEU A 21 -8.84 2.67 11.95
C LEU A 21 -9.34 3.33 10.66
N GLY A 22 -8.72 3.03 9.51
CA GLY A 22 -9.07 3.61 8.21
C GLY A 22 -8.53 5.02 7.99
N ARG A 23 -7.57 5.48 8.80
CA ARG A 23 -6.93 6.81 8.64
C ARG A 23 -5.79 6.70 7.64
N SER A 24 -5.69 7.67 6.74
CA SER A 24 -4.57 7.73 5.79
C SER A 24 -3.26 7.95 6.53
N VAL A 25 -2.26 7.14 6.19
CA VAL A 25 -0.92 7.25 6.74
C VAL A 25 -0.11 8.21 5.87
N GLN A 26 0.02 9.46 6.32
CA GLN A 26 0.83 10.45 5.62
C GLN A 26 2.34 10.16 5.77
N GLY A 27 3.11 10.39 4.72
CA GLY A 27 4.59 10.36 4.75
C GLY A 27 5.23 9.06 4.25
N ASN A 28 4.48 7.95 4.18
CA ASN A 28 4.94 6.71 3.56
C ASN A 28 4.16 6.48 2.26
N TRP A 29 4.63 7.12 1.18
CA TRP A 29 4.07 6.94 -0.15
C TRP A 29 4.57 5.61 -0.71
N PRO A 30 3.68 4.65 -1.00
CA PRO A 30 4.10 3.41 -1.62
C PRO A 30 4.68 3.67 -3.01
N ASP A 31 5.85 3.12 -3.30
CA ASP A 31 6.47 3.21 -4.62
C ASP A 31 5.99 2.06 -5.50
N LEU A 32 5.56 2.38 -6.71
CA LEU A 32 5.18 1.39 -7.70
C LEU A 32 6.29 1.23 -8.74
N VAL A 33 6.93 0.06 -8.77
CA VAL A 33 8.01 -0.25 -9.71
C VAL A 33 7.70 -1.59 -10.39
N ASN A 34 7.53 -1.58 -11.71
CA ASN A 34 7.27 -2.78 -12.53
C ASN A 34 6.11 -3.66 -11.98
N GLY A 35 4.98 -3.03 -11.64
CA GLY A 35 3.81 -3.74 -11.08
C GLY A 35 4.03 -4.36 -9.69
N SER A 36 5.12 -3.99 -9.02
CA SER A 36 5.39 -4.33 -7.63
C SER A 36 5.31 -3.06 -6.79
N LEU A 37 4.54 -3.13 -5.71
CA LEU A 37 4.43 -2.06 -4.73
C LEU A 37 5.45 -2.27 -3.62
N TYR A 38 6.16 -1.20 -3.26
CA TYR A 38 7.15 -1.14 -2.20
C TYR A 38 6.72 -0.13 -1.15
N ILE A 39 6.65 -0.57 0.10
CA ILE A 39 6.29 0.29 1.23
C ILE A 39 7.35 0.11 2.30
N ASP A 40 7.95 1.22 2.73
CA ASP A 40 8.73 1.23 3.95
C ASP A 40 7.79 1.29 5.16
N VAL A 41 7.84 0.23 5.96
CA VAL A 41 6.99 0.09 7.14
C VAL A 41 7.80 0.22 8.44
N ARG A 42 9.10 0.59 8.37
CA ARG A 42 9.99 0.61 9.55
C ARG A 42 9.45 1.48 10.68
N ASP A 43 9.01 2.69 10.35
CA ASP A 43 8.55 3.68 11.33
C ASP A 43 7.05 3.58 11.63
N LEU A 44 6.36 2.62 11.01
CA LEU A 44 4.96 2.37 11.30
C LEU A 44 4.82 1.63 12.63
N PRO A 45 3.87 2.00 13.50
CA PRO A 45 3.53 1.20 14.66
C PRO A 45 3.08 -0.22 14.26
N ASN A 46 3.26 -1.18 15.15
CA ASN A 46 2.68 -2.51 14.96
C ASN A 46 1.16 -2.40 14.86
N GLY A 47 0.56 -3.17 13.96
CA GLY A 47 -0.86 -3.07 13.69
C GLY A 47 -1.24 -3.52 12.29
N ILE A 48 -2.50 -3.29 11.97
CA ILE A 48 -3.12 -3.72 10.73
C ILE A 48 -3.13 -2.55 9.75
N TYR A 49 -2.78 -2.81 8.51
CA TYR A 49 -2.73 -1.81 7.45
C TYR A 49 -3.46 -2.27 6.20
N THR A 50 -4.11 -1.33 5.54
CA THR A 50 -4.80 -1.53 4.26
C THR A 50 -4.15 -0.68 3.19
N ILE A 51 -3.81 -1.31 2.08
CA ILE A 51 -3.30 -0.67 0.87
C ILE A 51 -4.46 -0.58 -0.11
N ARG A 52 -4.70 0.60 -0.68
CA ARG A 52 -5.63 0.82 -1.79
C ARG A 52 -4.87 1.36 -2.98
N ILE A 53 -5.07 0.78 -4.15
CA ILE A 53 -4.51 1.28 -5.40
C ILE A 53 -5.70 1.77 -6.23
N LEU A 54 -5.73 3.07 -6.50
CA LEU A 54 -6.79 3.74 -7.26
C LEU A 54 -6.26 4.06 -8.65
N GLY A 55 -6.66 3.29 -9.66
CA GLY A 55 -6.49 3.62 -11.08
C GLY A 55 -7.77 4.22 -11.67
N GLU A 56 -7.69 4.76 -12.89
CA GLU A 56 -8.83 5.39 -13.57
C GLU A 56 -10.02 4.45 -13.76
N ALA A 57 -9.78 3.15 -13.95
CA ALA A 57 -10.81 2.14 -14.20
C ALA A 57 -10.76 0.93 -13.24
N THR A 58 -9.76 0.87 -12.36
CA THR A 58 -9.52 -0.31 -11.51
C THR A 58 -9.18 0.10 -10.09
N GLN A 59 -9.76 -0.62 -9.12
CA GLN A 59 -9.39 -0.52 -7.71
C GLN A 59 -8.86 -1.87 -7.25
N ALA A 60 -7.70 -1.86 -6.60
CA ALA A 60 -7.16 -3.02 -5.91
C ALA A 60 -6.97 -2.71 -4.42
N THR A 61 -7.21 -3.71 -3.58
CA THR A 61 -7.10 -3.59 -2.13
C THR A 61 -6.31 -4.76 -1.56
N GLY A 62 -5.35 -4.46 -0.68
CA GLY A 62 -4.57 -5.45 0.05
C GLY A 62 -4.54 -5.10 1.54
N ARG A 63 -4.35 -6.11 2.40
CA ARG A 63 -4.23 -5.93 3.84
C ARG A 63 -3.02 -6.71 4.36
N PHE A 64 -2.27 -6.11 5.27
CA PHE A 64 -1.16 -6.77 5.96
C PHE A 64 -1.15 -6.42 7.45
N VAL A 65 -0.40 -7.19 8.23
CA VAL A 65 -0.15 -6.96 9.65
C VAL A 65 1.34 -6.69 9.84
N LYS A 66 1.67 -5.63 10.56
CA LYS A 66 3.04 -5.35 11.05
C LYS A 66 3.16 -5.84 12.49
N GLU A 67 4.13 -6.71 12.70
CA GLU A 67 4.52 -7.28 14.00
C GLU A 67 5.90 -6.76 14.43
#